data_AF-A0A7I7WXY5-F1
#
_entry.id   AF-A0A7I7WXY5-F1
#
_cell.length_a   1.000
_cell.length_b   1.000
_cell.length_c   1.000
_cell.angle_alpha   90.00
_cell.angle_beta   90.00
_cell.angle_gamma   90.00
#
_symmetry.space_group_name_H-M   'P 1'
#
loop_
_entity.id
_entity.type
_entity.pdbx_description
1 polymer ?
#
loop_
_entity_poly.entity_id
_entity_poly.type
_entity_poly.pdbx_seq_one_letter_code
_entity_poly.pdbx_strand_id
1 'polypeptide(L)'
;MMLSDLMFWVFALCLAGGVVLSFLSIDRNVQRRWYWSLACLAGAAGVLSTYPTWEGAAARGLMPTVSMVVMAYVWTPHIKIGGKIYALTITDPDPDDEPATTDPTQQEIDPHPDSYSGLLTATTLWWSLVVLGAIAAGNVYFATTGEGEIWVGLMGGTFFAMLCAITAYGDASWRYPIARGQYIPFVVASVITAGVLPLLYLPLYYMGKRRPLRRKQSMEYLVHPRHRK
;
A
#
# COMPACT_ATOMS: atom_id res chain seq x y z
N MET A 1 -0.55 -22.26 -33.99
CA MET A 1 -0.53 -21.62 -32.66
C MET A 1 -1.15 -22.62 -31.70
N MET A 2 -0.40 -23.10 -30.71
CA MET A 2 -0.92 -24.09 -29.76
C MET A 2 -1.91 -23.43 -28.79
N LEU A 3 -2.82 -24.21 -28.20
CA LEU A 3 -3.80 -23.72 -27.22
C LEU A 3 -3.11 -22.98 -26.05
N SER A 4 -1.94 -23.48 -25.63
CA SER A 4 -1.08 -22.85 -24.62
C SER A 4 -0.65 -21.43 -24.99
N ASP A 5 -0.22 -21.22 -26.23
CA ASP A 5 0.25 -19.91 -26.72
C ASP A 5 -0.91 -18.92 -26.77
N LEU A 6 -2.08 -19.38 -27.22
CA LEU A 6 -3.29 -18.57 -27.28
C LEU A 6 -3.75 -18.15 -25.87
N MET A 7 -3.75 -19.08 -24.92
CA MET A 7 -4.11 -18.79 -23.53
C MET A 7 -3.11 -17.85 -22.84
N PHE A 8 -1.81 -17.95 -23.17
CA PHE A 8 -0.79 -17.02 -22.67
C PHE A 8 -1.02 -15.59 -23.16
N TRP A 9 -1.35 -15.39 -24.44
CA TRP A 9 -1.66 -14.06 -24.97
C TRP A 9 -2.96 -13.48 -24.39
N VAL A 10 -4.00 -14.31 -24.22
CA VAL A 10 -5.24 -13.91 -23.54
C VAL A 10 -4.95 -13.47 -22.10
N PHE A 11 -4.12 -14.22 -21.39
CA PHE A 11 -3.64 -13.87 -20.05
C PHE A 11 -2.95 -12.50 -20.01
N ALA A 12 -1.98 -12.27 -20.90
CA ALA A 12 -1.23 -11.01 -20.95
C ALA A 12 -2.15 -9.81 -21.28
N LEU A 13 -3.10 -10.01 -22.20
CA LEU A 13 -4.05 -8.98 -22.62
C LEU A 13 -5.03 -8.63 -21.50
N CYS A 14 -5.46 -9.60 -20.68
CA CYS A 14 -6.32 -9.35 -19.53
C CYS A 14 -5.64 -8.51 -18.46
N LEU A 15 -4.37 -8.78 -18.16
CA LEU A 15 -3.59 -7.99 -17.21
C LEU A 15 -3.39 -6.56 -17.72
N ALA A 16 -2.98 -6.41 -18.98
CA ALA A 16 -2.81 -5.10 -19.60
C ALA A 16 -4.13 -4.31 -19.67
N GLY A 17 -5.22 -4.98 -20.06
CA GLY A 17 -6.56 -4.41 -20.11
C GLY A 17 -7.05 -3.94 -18.74
N GLY A 18 -6.87 -4.73 -17.68
CA GLY A 18 -7.26 -4.36 -16.32
C GLY A 18 -6.51 -3.12 -15.82
N VAL A 19 -5.22 -3.01 -16.14
CA VAL A 19 -4.42 -1.83 -15.80
C VAL A 19 -4.85 -0.61 -16.62
N VAL A 20 -4.96 -0.74 -17.94
CA VAL A 20 -5.34 0.39 -18.82
C VAL A 20 -6.74 0.92 -18.49
N LEU A 21 -7.72 0.02 -18.28
CA LEU A 21 -9.07 0.40 -17.88
C LEU A 21 -9.10 1.14 -16.54
N SER A 22 -8.13 0.89 -15.66
CA SER A 22 -8.03 1.57 -14.36
C SER A 22 -7.69 3.07 -14.48
N PHE A 23 -7.18 3.51 -15.63
CA PHE A 23 -6.82 4.91 -15.89
C PHE A 23 -7.81 5.64 -16.79
N LEU A 24 -8.84 4.97 -17.31
CA LEU A 24 -9.89 5.61 -18.10
C LEU A 24 -10.96 6.21 -17.18
N SER A 25 -11.43 7.41 -17.52
CA SER A 25 -12.51 8.12 -16.82
C SER A 25 -13.89 7.53 -17.15
N ILE A 26 -14.12 6.31 -16.67
CA ILE A 26 -15.39 5.56 -16.77
C ILE A 26 -16.03 5.51 -15.38
N ASP A 27 -17.36 5.30 -15.31
CA ASP A 27 -18.05 5.03 -14.05
C ASP A 27 -17.37 3.95 -13.22
N ARG A 28 -17.08 4.23 -11.95
CA ARG A 28 -16.34 3.35 -11.03
C ARG A 28 -17.00 1.97 -10.88
N ASN A 29 -18.33 1.92 -10.90
CA ASN A 29 -19.09 0.67 -10.82
C ASN A 29 -18.87 -0.22 -12.06
N VAL A 30 -18.76 0.38 -13.24
CA VAL A 30 -18.47 -0.31 -14.50
C VAL A 30 -17.01 -0.75 -14.51
N GLN A 31 -16.09 0.15 -14.16
CA GLN A 31 -14.66 -0.12 -14.05
C GLN A 31 -14.36 -1.30 -13.11
N ARG A 32 -15.00 -1.34 -11.94
CA ARG A 32 -14.90 -2.45 -10.96
C ARG A 32 -15.35 -3.78 -11.54
N ARG A 33 -16.49 -3.82 -12.25
CA ARG A 33 -17.01 -5.04 -12.87
C ARG A 33 -16.06 -5.57 -13.94
N TRP A 34 -15.56 -4.71 -14.81
CA TRP A 34 -14.60 -5.10 -15.85
C TRP A 34 -13.28 -5.56 -15.25
N TYR A 35 -12.76 -4.85 -14.25
CA TYR A 35 -11.53 -5.19 -13.56
C TYR A 35 -11.57 -6.61 -12.99
N TRP A 36 -12.61 -6.93 -12.21
CA TRP A 36 -12.75 -8.27 -11.61
C TRP A 36 -13.07 -9.35 -12.66
N SER A 37 -13.79 -9.02 -13.72
CA SER A 37 -14.05 -9.95 -14.83
C SER A 37 -12.74 -10.34 -15.53
N LEU A 38 -11.87 -9.36 -15.80
CA LEU A 38 -10.54 -9.60 -16.39
C LEU A 38 -9.62 -10.35 -15.43
N ALA A 39 -9.69 -10.10 -14.12
CA ALA A 39 -8.93 -10.84 -13.12
C ALA A 39 -9.31 -12.34 -13.08
N CYS A 40 -10.62 -12.64 -13.12
CA CYS A 40 -11.11 -14.01 -13.21
C CYS A 40 -10.70 -14.68 -14.53
N LEU A 41 -10.81 -13.96 -15.66
CA LEU A 41 -10.42 -14.47 -16.98
C LEU A 41 -8.91 -14.75 -17.04
N ALA A 42 -8.09 -13.85 -16.49
CA ALA A 42 -6.64 -14.02 -16.41
C ALA A 42 -6.25 -15.24 -15.57
N GLY A 43 -6.91 -15.46 -14.43
CA GLY A 43 -6.69 -16.65 -13.61
C GLY A 43 -7.03 -17.95 -14.35
N ALA A 44 -8.20 -18.01 -15.00
CA ALA A 44 -8.63 -19.17 -15.78
C ALA A 44 -7.70 -19.43 -16.99
N ALA A 45 -7.32 -18.39 -17.73
CA ALA A 45 -6.37 -18.49 -18.84
C ALA A 45 -4.97 -18.92 -18.36
N GLY A 46 -4.53 -18.43 -17.20
CA GLY A 46 -3.27 -18.82 -16.56
C GLY A 46 -3.21 -20.32 -16.26
N VAL A 47 -4.30 -20.89 -15.72
CA VAL A 47 -4.44 -22.34 -15.50
C VAL A 47 -4.39 -23.09 -16.84
N LEU A 48 -5.20 -22.68 -17.80
CA LEU A 48 -5.32 -23.36 -19.11
C LEU A 48 -4.04 -23.28 -19.95
N SER A 49 -3.18 -22.27 -19.72
CA SER A 49 -1.88 -22.15 -20.38
C SER A 49 -0.91 -23.31 -20.07
N THR A 50 -1.16 -24.07 -19.00
CA THR A 50 -0.35 -25.23 -18.58
C THR A 50 -0.80 -26.54 -19.21
N TYR A 51 -1.87 -26.53 -20.00
CA TYR A 51 -2.34 -27.72 -20.68
C TYR A 51 -1.30 -28.22 -21.71
N PRO A 52 -1.01 -29.54 -21.80
CA PRO A 52 -1.64 -30.65 -21.09
C PRO A 52 -0.94 -31.11 -19.80
N THR A 53 0.19 -30.54 -19.41
CA THR A 53 0.99 -31.06 -18.29
C THR A 53 0.39 -30.73 -16.93
N TRP A 54 -0.38 -29.63 -16.82
CA TRP A 54 -0.97 -29.11 -15.58
C TRP A 54 0.03 -28.74 -14.48
N GLU A 55 1.33 -28.86 -14.76
CA GLU A 55 2.39 -28.54 -13.82
C GLU A 55 2.42 -27.03 -13.53
N GLY A 56 2.32 -26.69 -12.25
CA GLY A 56 2.27 -25.30 -11.81
C GLY A 56 0.98 -24.56 -12.18
N ALA A 57 -0.08 -25.26 -12.61
CA ALA A 57 -1.36 -24.65 -12.99
C ALA A 57 -1.94 -23.76 -11.88
N ALA A 58 -1.93 -24.24 -10.63
CA ALA A 58 -2.38 -23.47 -9.48
C ALA A 58 -1.55 -22.19 -9.29
N ALA A 59 -0.22 -22.27 -9.43
CA ALA A 59 0.65 -21.10 -9.29
C ALA A 59 0.40 -20.08 -10.41
N ARG A 60 0.30 -20.51 -11.68
CA ARG A 60 0.05 -19.63 -12.83
C ARG A 60 -1.35 -19.03 -12.83
N GLY A 61 -2.33 -19.70 -12.24
CA GLY A 61 -3.68 -19.16 -12.04
C GLY A 61 -3.78 -18.20 -10.86
N LEU A 62 -3.18 -18.53 -9.72
CA LEU A 62 -3.30 -17.73 -8.49
C LEU A 62 -2.44 -16.46 -8.53
N MET A 63 -1.21 -16.53 -9.04
CA MET A 63 -0.32 -15.37 -9.11
C MET A 63 -0.96 -14.11 -9.74
N PRO A 64 -1.57 -14.16 -10.93
CA PRO A 64 -2.20 -12.97 -11.52
C PRO A 64 -3.38 -12.47 -10.70
N THR A 65 -4.21 -13.36 -10.17
CA THR A 65 -5.37 -12.97 -9.35
C THR A 65 -4.93 -12.29 -8.07
N VAL A 66 -3.92 -12.84 -7.37
CA VAL A 66 -3.32 -12.22 -6.18
C VAL A 66 -2.68 -10.88 -6.54
N SER A 67 -1.93 -10.82 -7.65
CA SER A 67 -1.30 -9.58 -8.12
C SER A 67 -2.34 -8.50 -8.44
N MET A 68 -3.47 -8.87 -9.04
CA MET A 68 -4.57 -7.95 -9.30
C MET A 68 -5.29 -7.55 -8.02
N VAL A 69 -5.47 -8.42 -7.02
CA VAL A 69 -5.99 -8.01 -5.71
C VAL A 69 -5.05 -7.00 -5.04
N VAL A 70 -3.74 -7.22 -5.09
CA VAL A 70 -2.74 -6.29 -4.55
C VAL A 70 -2.77 -4.96 -5.30
N MET A 71 -2.74 -4.99 -6.63
CA MET A 71 -2.90 -3.79 -7.47
C MET A 71 -4.20 -3.05 -7.16
N ALA A 72 -5.30 -3.79 -7.01
CA ALA A 72 -6.60 -3.23 -6.70
C ALA A 72 -6.55 -2.52 -5.35
N TYR A 73 -5.91 -3.10 -4.35
CA TYR A 73 -5.73 -2.49 -3.03
C TYR A 73 -4.80 -1.27 -3.07
N VAL A 74 -3.68 -1.34 -3.78
CA VAL A 74 -2.62 -0.32 -3.75
C VAL A 74 -2.95 0.90 -4.61
N TRP A 75 -3.51 0.71 -5.80
CA TRP A 75 -3.64 1.77 -6.81
C TRP A 75 -5.08 2.13 -7.18
N THR A 76 -6.09 1.44 -6.66
CA THR A 76 -7.46 1.67 -7.09
C THR A 76 -8.48 1.56 -5.95
N PRO A 77 -9.70 2.10 -6.11
CA PRO A 77 -10.80 1.86 -5.17
C PRO A 77 -11.70 0.69 -5.59
N HIS A 78 -11.13 -0.38 -6.18
CA HIS A 78 -11.92 -1.47 -6.76
C HIS A 78 -12.40 -2.53 -5.74
N ILE A 79 -11.82 -2.60 -4.54
CA ILE A 79 -12.27 -3.54 -3.51
C ILE A 79 -13.39 -2.87 -2.70
N LYS A 80 -14.65 -3.27 -2.92
CA LYS A 80 -15.82 -2.82 -2.12
C LYS A 80 -16.46 -4.04 -1.47
N ILE A 81 -16.56 -4.05 -0.14
CA ILE A 81 -17.17 -5.14 0.64
C ILE A 81 -18.15 -4.51 1.63
N GLY A 82 -19.44 -4.89 1.55
CA GLY A 82 -20.48 -4.40 2.46
C GLY A 82 -20.65 -2.88 2.43
N GLY A 83 -20.56 -2.26 1.24
CA GLY A 83 -20.66 -0.81 1.05
C GLY A 83 -19.37 -0.04 1.33
N LYS A 84 -18.34 -0.66 1.95
CA LYS A 84 -17.08 0.02 2.27
C LYS A 84 -16.01 -0.27 1.23
N ILE A 85 -15.32 0.78 0.78
CA ILE A 85 -14.16 0.67 -0.10
C ILE A 85 -12.92 0.40 0.74
N TYR A 86 -12.14 -0.60 0.36
CA TYR A 86 -10.86 -0.95 0.96
C TYR A 86 -9.75 -0.60 -0.03
N ALA A 87 -8.97 0.41 0.30
CA ALA A 87 -7.81 0.85 -0.49
C ALA A 87 -6.65 1.20 0.44
N LEU A 88 -5.44 1.23 -0.11
CA LEU A 88 -4.23 1.63 0.59
C LEU A 88 -4.32 3.11 0.98
N THR A 89 -4.76 3.95 0.04
CA THR A 89 -4.92 5.39 0.26
C THR A 89 -6.33 5.74 0.72
N ILE A 90 -6.44 6.80 1.52
CA ILE A 90 -7.71 7.44 1.87
C ILE A 90 -8.39 7.82 0.56
N THR A 91 -9.62 7.37 0.40
CA THR A 91 -10.44 7.61 -0.78
C THR A 91 -11.70 8.32 -0.32
N ASP A 92 -12.13 9.33 -1.07
CA ASP A 92 -13.39 10.00 -0.83
C ASP A 92 -14.54 8.97 -0.84
N PRO A 93 -15.59 9.18 -0.03
CA PRO A 93 -16.80 8.37 -0.08
C PRO A 93 -17.31 8.23 -1.52
N ASP A 94 -17.95 7.11 -1.84
CA ASP A 94 -18.64 6.98 -3.13
C ASP A 94 -19.71 8.08 -3.18
N PRO A 95 -19.83 8.88 -4.25
CA PRO A 95 -20.86 9.91 -4.34
C PRO A 95 -22.28 9.32 -4.22
N ASP A 96 -22.44 8.04 -4.51
CA ASP A 96 -23.69 7.28 -4.33
C ASP A 96 -23.99 6.94 -2.84
N ASP A 97 -22.97 6.99 -1.96
CA ASP A 97 -23.04 6.64 -0.54
C ASP A 97 -23.10 7.89 0.38
N GLU A 98 -22.97 9.12 -0.16
CA GLU A 98 -23.05 10.35 0.63
C GLU A 98 -24.50 10.78 0.90
N PRO A 99 -24.94 10.90 2.17
CA PRO A 99 -26.14 11.66 2.47
C PRO A 99 -25.90 13.13 2.11
N ALA A 100 -26.85 13.75 1.42
CA ALA A 100 -26.81 15.17 1.06
C ALA A 100 -26.60 16.04 2.32
N THR A 101 -25.34 16.37 2.60
CA THR A 101 -24.97 17.10 3.82
C THR A 101 -24.87 18.57 3.45
N THR A 102 -25.90 19.33 3.83
CA THR A 102 -26.05 20.77 3.55
C THR A 102 -25.37 21.65 4.61
N ASP A 103 -24.62 21.08 5.56
CA ASP A 103 -24.05 21.82 6.68
C ASP A 103 -22.54 22.10 6.50
N PRO A 104 -22.13 23.36 6.23
CA PRO A 104 -20.72 23.72 6.01
C PRO A 104 -19.85 23.55 7.25
N THR A 105 -20.42 23.38 8.45
CA THR A 105 -19.65 23.18 9.69
C THR A 105 -19.07 21.78 9.84
N GLN A 106 -19.66 20.75 9.21
CA GLN A 106 -19.12 19.39 9.21
C GLN A 106 -17.87 19.22 8.33
N GLN A 107 -17.69 20.09 7.32
CA GLN A 107 -16.54 20.08 6.43
C GLN A 107 -15.21 20.47 7.11
N GLU A 108 -15.25 21.14 8.27
CA GLU A 108 -14.04 21.54 9.02
C GLU A 108 -13.51 20.40 9.92
N ILE A 109 -14.30 19.36 10.17
CA ILE A 109 -13.89 18.20 10.97
C ILE A 109 -13.05 17.28 10.08
N ASP A 110 -11.77 17.16 10.41
CA ASP A 110 -10.86 16.22 9.75
C ASP A 110 -11.29 14.77 10.01
N PRO A 111 -11.75 14.02 8.99
CA PRO A 111 -12.24 12.65 9.16
C PRO A 111 -11.10 11.66 9.46
N HIS A 112 -9.85 12.02 9.17
CA HIS A 112 -8.69 11.14 9.34
C HIS A 112 -7.53 11.87 10.05
N PRO A 113 -7.70 12.19 11.35
CA PRO A 113 -6.75 12.98 12.12
C PRO A 113 -5.43 12.26 12.40
N ASP A 114 -5.31 10.97 12.10
CA ASP A 114 -4.10 10.17 12.24
C ASP A 114 -3.40 9.90 10.90
N SER A 115 -3.95 10.40 9.78
CA SER A 115 -3.43 10.13 8.44
C SER A 115 -2.12 10.85 8.14
N TYR A 116 -1.22 10.19 7.42
CA TYR A 116 0.01 10.76 6.90
C TYR A 116 -0.31 11.59 5.66
N SER A 117 -0.33 12.91 5.83
CA SER A 117 -0.53 13.90 4.78
C SER A 117 -1.80 13.68 3.95
N GLY A 118 -2.85 13.12 4.58
CA GLY A 118 -4.12 12.80 3.92
C GLY A 118 -4.08 11.62 2.96
N LEU A 119 -2.94 10.92 2.86
CA LEU A 119 -2.78 9.82 1.91
C LEU A 119 -3.02 8.47 2.56
N LEU A 120 -2.34 8.18 3.67
CA LEU A 120 -2.37 6.86 4.32
C LEU A 120 -2.83 7.01 5.76
N THR A 121 -3.78 6.19 6.21
CA THR A 121 -4.08 6.13 7.66
C THR A 121 -2.84 5.64 8.43
N ALA A 122 -2.75 5.96 9.73
CA ALA A 122 -1.62 5.51 10.53
C ALA A 122 -1.51 3.98 10.52
N THR A 123 -2.64 3.30 10.70
CA THR A 123 -2.73 1.84 10.66
C THR A 123 -2.18 1.28 9.35
N THR A 124 -2.61 1.81 8.20
CA THR A 124 -2.16 1.32 6.89
C THR A 124 -0.67 1.52 6.68
N LEU A 125 -0.12 2.70 7.04
CA LEU A 125 1.32 2.95 6.91
C LEU A 125 2.11 1.96 7.76
N TRP A 126 1.74 1.78 9.03
CA TRP A 126 2.50 0.95 9.95
C TRP A 126 2.49 -0.53 9.58
N TRP A 127 1.38 -1.07 9.10
CA TRP A 127 1.34 -2.42 8.55
C TRP A 127 2.12 -2.53 7.23
N SER A 128 2.13 -1.49 6.40
CA SER A 128 2.99 -1.46 5.20
C SER A 128 4.47 -1.49 5.58
N LEU A 129 4.89 -0.79 6.64
CA LEU A 129 6.24 -0.85 7.17
C LEU A 129 6.59 -2.23 7.74
N VAL A 130 5.64 -2.96 8.33
CA VAL A 130 5.86 -4.36 8.73
C VAL A 130 6.23 -5.22 7.52
N VAL A 131 5.44 -5.13 6.43
CA VAL A 131 5.67 -5.91 5.21
C VAL A 131 6.98 -5.52 4.54
N LEU A 132 7.22 -4.22 4.34
CA LEU A 132 8.47 -3.72 3.76
C LEU A 132 9.68 -4.06 4.62
N GLY A 133 9.52 -4.03 5.95
CA GLY A 133 10.54 -4.41 6.91
C GLY A 133 10.89 -5.89 6.81
N ALA A 134 9.90 -6.77 6.61
CA ALA A 134 10.13 -8.20 6.39
C ALA A 134 10.89 -8.46 5.08
N ILE A 135 10.51 -7.77 3.99
CA ILE A 135 11.21 -7.87 2.70
C ILE A 135 12.66 -7.38 2.84
N ALA A 136 12.85 -6.22 3.46
CA ALA A 136 14.19 -5.65 3.67
C ALA A 136 15.05 -6.55 4.56
N ALA A 137 14.50 -7.08 5.66
CA ALA A 137 15.20 -8.01 6.55
C ALA A 137 15.58 -9.31 5.83
N GLY A 138 14.67 -9.86 5.02
CA GLY A 138 14.94 -11.03 4.17
C GLY A 138 16.06 -10.77 3.16
N ASN A 139 16.01 -9.65 2.43
CA ASN A 139 17.04 -9.26 1.47
C ASN A 139 18.41 -9.09 2.14
N VAL A 140 18.45 -8.48 3.33
CA VAL A 140 19.68 -8.34 4.11
C VAL A 140 20.19 -9.71 4.57
N TYR A 141 19.30 -10.59 5.05
CA TYR A 141 19.66 -11.94 5.47
C TYR A 141 20.25 -12.76 4.32
N PHE A 142 19.61 -12.81 3.15
CA PHE A 142 20.15 -13.54 2.00
C PHE A 142 21.48 -12.95 1.52
N ALA A 143 21.64 -11.63 1.57
CA ALA A 143 22.91 -10.99 1.25
C ALA A 143 24.03 -11.37 2.23
N THR A 144 23.74 -11.55 3.52
CA THR A 144 24.76 -11.89 4.53
C THR A 144 25.09 -13.39 4.58
N THR A 145 24.17 -14.26 4.17
CA THR A 145 24.43 -15.71 4.04
C THR A 145 25.11 -16.09 2.72
N GLY A 146 25.25 -15.14 1.78
CA GLY A 146 25.84 -15.37 0.46
C GLY A 146 24.89 -16.02 -0.55
N GLU A 147 23.62 -16.20 -0.20
CA GLU A 147 22.58 -16.74 -1.09
C GLU A 147 21.94 -15.66 -1.97
N GLY A 148 22.10 -14.38 -1.62
CA GLY A 148 21.54 -13.23 -2.34
C GLY A 148 22.60 -12.22 -2.76
N GLU A 149 22.24 -11.35 -3.71
CA GLU A 149 23.10 -10.27 -4.15
C GLU A 149 23.24 -9.18 -3.07
N ILE A 150 24.48 -8.86 -2.70
CA ILE A 150 24.80 -7.86 -1.66
C ILE A 150 24.14 -6.50 -1.96
N TRP A 151 24.11 -6.09 -3.23
CA TRP A 151 23.50 -4.83 -3.65
C TRP A 151 21.99 -4.79 -3.39
N VAL A 152 21.27 -5.91 -3.53
CA VAL A 152 19.83 -5.99 -3.23
C VAL A 152 19.57 -5.84 -1.72
N GLY A 153 20.39 -6.48 -0.89
CA GLY A 153 20.36 -6.31 0.56
C GLY A 153 20.64 -4.86 0.98
N LEU A 154 21.66 -4.23 0.39
CA LEU A 154 22.03 -2.84 0.66
C LEU A 154 20.89 -1.89 0.27
N MET A 155 20.33 -2.02 -0.94
CA MET A 155 19.23 -1.17 -1.41
C MET A 155 17.98 -1.34 -0.55
N GLY A 156 17.57 -2.59 -0.24
CA GLY A 156 16.41 -2.87 0.58
C GLY A 156 16.55 -2.29 2.00
N GLY A 157 17.71 -2.52 2.63
CA GLY A 157 18.00 -2.01 3.97
C GLY A 157 18.05 -0.48 4.03
N THR A 158 18.74 0.17 3.07
CA THR A 158 18.82 1.64 3.01
C THR A 158 17.47 2.29 2.71
N PHE A 159 16.70 1.75 1.77
CA PHE A 159 15.36 2.24 1.47
C PHE A 159 14.44 2.15 2.70
N PHE A 160 14.46 1.02 3.41
CA PHE A 160 13.66 0.85 4.62
C PHE A 160 14.10 1.79 5.76
N ALA A 161 15.41 1.95 5.95
CA ALA A 161 15.96 2.90 6.93
C ALA A 161 15.54 4.34 6.62
N MET A 162 15.54 4.74 5.34
CA MET A 162 15.06 6.04 4.89
C MET A 162 13.57 6.24 5.22
N LEU A 163 12.71 5.25 4.95
CA LEU A 163 11.30 5.32 5.31
C LEU A 163 11.11 5.47 6.82
N CYS A 164 11.81 4.65 7.62
CA CYS A 164 11.78 4.75 9.09
C CYS A 164 12.18 6.16 9.56
N ALA A 165 13.21 6.74 8.96
CA ALA A 165 13.70 8.07 9.31
C ALA A 165 12.67 9.17 9.01
N ILE A 166 12.08 9.13 7.81
CA ILE A 166 11.05 10.10 7.39
C ILE A 166 9.82 9.99 8.31
N THR A 167 9.35 8.77 8.59
CA THR A 167 8.19 8.53 9.46
C THR A 167 8.47 8.99 10.90
N ALA A 168 9.61 8.62 11.48
CA ALA A 168 9.99 9.02 12.84
C ALA A 168 10.06 10.53 13.01
N TYR A 169 10.74 11.19 12.08
CA TYR A 169 10.92 12.63 12.13
C TYR A 169 9.61 13.37 11.85
N GLY A 170 8.78 12.86 10.93
CA GLY A 170 7.45 13.37 10.63
C GLY A 170 6.53 13.32 11.84
N ASP A 171 6.41 12.15 12.50
CA ASP A 171 5.59 11.98 13.69
C ASP A 171 5.97 12.96 14.80
N ALA A 172 7.28 13.08 15.06
CA ALA A 172 7.78 13.98 16.09
C ALA A 172 7.59 15.46 15.75
N SER A 173 7.81 15.84 14.49
CA SER A 173 7.71 17.23 14.03
C SER A 173 6.31 17.78 14.26
N TRP A 174 5.28 16.96 14.08
CA TRP A 174 3.88 17.33 14.25
C TRP A 174 3.31 17.01 15.64
N ARG A 175 4.16 16.62 16.61
CA ARG A 175 3.78 16.25 18.00
C ARG A 175 2.81 15.07 18.09
N TYR A 176 2.83 14.17 17.11
CA TYR A 176 2.13 12.90 17.26
C TYR A 176 2.82 12.04 18.34
N PRO A 177 2.09 11.14 19.02
CA PRO A 177 2.71 10.13 19.87
C PRO A 177 3.61 9.20 19.05
N ILE A 178 4.47 8.44 19.73
CA ILE A 178 5.31 7.41 19.09
C ILE A 178 4.42 6.50 18.24
N ALA A 179 4.83 6.30 16.98
CA ALA A 179 4.10 5.53 15.99
C ALA A 179 2.64 5.96 15.77
N ARG A 180 2.29 7.23 16.06
CA ARG A 180 0.90 7.72 16.08
C ARG A 180 -0.07 6.83 16.88
N GLY A 181 0.43 6.12 17.90
CA GLY A 181 -0.34 5.16 18.71
C GLY A 181 -0.42 3.73 18.18
N GLN A 182 0.21 3.43 17.03
CA GLN A 182 0.22 2.10 16.41
C GLN A 182 1.31 1.19 17.01
N TYR A 183 1.19 0.90 18.31
CA TYR A 183 2.23 0.16 19.04
C TYR A 183 2.35 -1.31 18.62
N ILE A 184 1.25 -1.96 18.25
CA ILE A 184 1.26 -3.37 17.81
C ILE A 184 2.13 -3.55 16.55
N PRO A 185 1.85 -2.87 15.42
CA PRO A 185 2.69 -3.02 14.23
C PRO A 185 4.12 -2.48 14.45
N PHE A 186 4.31 -1.47 15.32
CA PHE A 186 5.65 -1.02 15.70
C PHE A 186 6.48 -2.14 16.36
N VAL A 187 5.90 -2.86 17.32
CA VAL A 187 6.57 -3.99 18.00
C VAL A 187 6.83 -5.13 17.02
N VAL A 188 5.85 -5.48 16.17
CA VAL A 188 6.01 -6.54 15.16
C VAL A 188 7.16 -6.19 14.20
N ALA A 189 7.19 -4.97 13.66
CA ALA A 189 8.26 -4.52 12.78
C ALA A 189 9.62 -4.47 13.49
N SER A 190 9.64 -4.12 14.79
CA SER A 190 10.85 -4.15 15.61
C SER A 190 11.43 -5.56 15.72
N VAL A 191 10.58 -6.57 15.95
CA VAL A 191 11.00 -7.98 16.03
C VAL A 191 11.53 -8.46 14.68
N ILE A 192 10.79 -8.22 13.60
CA ILE A 192 11.17 -8.64 12.24
C ILE A 192 12.51 -8.06 11.81
N THR A 193 12.77 -6.80 12.18
CA THR A 193 14.01 -6.09 11.83
C THR A 193 15.13 -6.30 12.86
N ALA A 194 14.99 -7.28 13.76
CA ALA A 194 15.94 -7.57 14.83
C ALA A 194 16.34 -6.33 15.66
N GLY A 195 15.39 -5.43 15.90
CA GLY A 195 15.58 -4.21 16.69
C GLY A 195 16.18 -3.03 15.92
N VAL A 196 16.52 -3.18 14.63
CA VAL A 196 17.05 -2.06 13.81
C VAL A 196 16.03 -0.92 13.70
N LEU A 197 14.74 -1.23 13.53
CA LEU A 197 13.70 -0.21 13.44
C LEU A 197 13.67 0.71 14.69
N PRO A 198 13.52 0.22 15.93
CA PRO A 198 13.47 1.11 17.10
C PRO A 198 14.79 1.83 17.33
N LEU A 199 15.94 1.22 17.00
CA LEU A 199 17.26 1.84 17.08
C LEU A 199 17.38 3.06 16.16
N LEU A 200 16.74 3.05 14.99
CA LEU A 200 16.71 4.20 14.08
C LEU A 200 15.56 5.16 14.41
N TYR A 201 14.36 4.63 14.65
CA TYR A 201 13.15 5.40 14.81
C TYR A 201 13.19 6.27 16.07
N LEU A 202 13.54 5.71 17.24
CA LEU A 202 13.46 6.44 18.50
C LEU A 202 14.42 7.65 18.56
N PRO A 203 15.72 7.52 18.19
CA PRO A 203 16.61 8.68 18.18
C PRO A 203 16.14 9.78 17.22
N LEU A 204 15.68 9.41 16.03
CA LEU A 204 15.17 10.36 15.04
C LEU A 204 13.87 11.02 15.48
N TYR A 205 12.99 10.28 16.15
CA TYR A 205 11.78 10.83 16.76
C TYR A 205 12.14 11.85 17.86
N TYR A 206 13.05 11.51 18.78
CA TYR A 206 13.47 12.48 19.81
C TYR A 206 14.22 13.68 19.22
N MET A 207 14.98 13.49 18.14
CA MET A 207 15.63 14.59 17.42
C MET A 207 14.59 15.51 16.74
N GLY A 208 13.60 14.94 16.05
CA GLY A 208 12.49 15.69 15.44
C GLY A 208 11.63 16.42 16.48
N LYS A 209 11.50 15.89 17.69
CA LYS A 209 10.81 16.57 18.80
C LYS A 209 11.55 17.82 19.26
N ARG A 210 12.89 17.81 19.22
CA ARG A 210 13.74 18.95 19.56
C ARG A 210 13.84 19.97 18.41
N ARG A 211 13.84 19.51 17.17
CA ARG A 211 13.97 20.34 15.96
C ARG A 211 12.85 20.01 14.97
N PRO A 212 11.61 20.46 15.20
CA PRO A 212 10.48 20.07 14.35
C PRO A 212 10.55 20.73 12.97
N LEU A 213 10.31 19.95 11.91
CA LEU A 213 10.15 20.45 10.53
C LEU A 213 8.66 20.72 10.25
N ARG A 214 8.20 21.94 10.53
CA ARG A 214 6.81 22.39 10.34
C ARG A 214 6.68 23.42 9.23
N ARG A 215 6.88 23.00 7.98
CA ARG A 215 6.66 23.89 6.85
C ARG A 215 5.16 24.09 6.64
N LYS A 216 4.70 25.34 6.60
CA LYS A 216 3.30 25.68 6.28
C LYS A 216 2.87 25.23 4.86
N GLN A 217 3.85 25.03 3.98
CA GLN A 217 3.63 24.49 2.62
C GLN A 217 3.56 22.96 2.58
N SER A 218 3.80 22.26 3.69
CA SER A 218 3.72 20.79 3.70
C SER A 218 2.28 20.32 3.59
N MET A 219 2.08 19.19 2.91
CA MET A 219 0.76 18.55 2.80
C MET A 219 0.15 18.27 4.18
N GLU A 220 0.95 17.89 5.18
CA GLU A 220 0.46 17.71 6.55
C GLU A 220 -0.19 18.98 7.14
N TYR A 221 0.39 20.16 6.89
CA TYR A 221 -0.20 21.42 7.34
C TYR A 221 -1.50 21.76 6.60
N LEU A 222 -1.53 21.45 5.30
CA LEU A 222 -2.66 21.73 4.43
C LEU A 222 -3.82 20.78 4.69
N VAL A 223 -3.57 19.51 4.97
CA VAL A 223 -4.63 18.51 5.12
C VAL A 223 -5.30 18.61 6.50
N HIS A 224 -4.56 18.92 7.57
CA HIS A 224 -5.10 18.88 8.93
C HIS A 224 -5.45 20.30 9.46
N PRO A 225 -6.73 20.65 9.60
CA PRO A 225 -7.17 21.99 10.04
C PRO A 225 -6.66 22.36 11.44
N ARG A 226 -6.45 21.38 12.33
CA ARG A 226 -5.92 21.60 13.68
C ARG A 226 -4.52 22.21 13.70
N HIS A 227 -3.75 22.09 12.62
CA HIS A 227 -2.41 22.65 12.52
C HIS A 227 -2.40 24.10 12.03
N ARG A 228 -3.56 24.63 11.60
CA ARG A 228 -3.72 26.00 11.07
C ARG A 228 -4.09 27.03 12.13
N LYS A 229 -4.46 26.59 13.34
CA LYS A 229 -4.80 27.43 14.50
C LYS A 229 -3.54 27.74 15.32
#